data_AF-A0A2N4U4T6-F1
#
_entry.id   AF-A0A2N4U4T6-F1
#
_cell.length_a   1.000
_cell.length_b   1.000
_cell.length_c   1.000
_cell.angle_alpha   90.00
_cell.angle_beta   90.00
_cell.angle_gamma   90.00
#
_symmetry.space_group_name_H-M   'P 1'
#
loop_
_entity.id
_entity.type
_entity.pdbx_description
1 polymer ?
#
loop_
_entity_poly.entity_id
_entity_poly.type
_entity_poly.pdbx_seq_one_letter_code
_entity_poly.pdbx_strand_id
1 'polypeptide(L)'
;MIKTLTGPQFSSTFCLRPEQFAWFLGAGASAAAGIPTGYSMILDFKKRLFCQLSRISLREVDANDPLWQQRIDLFFSTRSELPAPDDPTEYARAFEAIYPTAADRRTCIEQAVTRGTPSFAHRVLAALLTTRRIPCVFTTNFDQLVETATTLTDQLVPANERANMTTAAIDNAERAERCLRESSWPFLAKLHGDFQSVELKNTTEELREQDVRMRRVLGAACARFGLVVVGYSGRDESVMAALTEALAQPNAFPGGIYWVTRSASSVLPAVSELLEKAAQSGVTTAIVESPTFDELAGDIIDGISLPPVLLQHVQESRPTQILAELPLPAREQRSFPVLQCSAIPILSMPKQARRIEINTVITTVRARELVRDAKARAVVASVGREIAAFGSDAELLRAFAPVGGKIAGTIDLHPDTDSWALGLLYDALTWAISRGRPLLPRLRRKGHAIIVASGLPTDSPERVAARKEKLSHLRQAYSTPLSGTVEGYGYPFSEGVQIRLDCVANRWWCAFEPFTYVELPRTEAGDGASHDEGDDNVASFVRRANPIMDWQRERWAGRRNKEWARIIAGWAKLLPGSHDGVVKAISLREDSGPGQDAEFRLSPVTAWSRPSHDHDYFQRSGR
;
A
#
# COMPACT_ATOMS: atom_id res chain seq x y z
N MET A 1 -8.73 21.35 -5.80
CA MET A 1 -8.24 20.03 -5.36
C MET A 1 -6.74 20.01 -5.61
N ILE A 2 -5.93 19.75 -4.58
CA ILE A 2 -4.46 19.73 -4.69
C ILE A 2 -4.06 18.56 -5.60
N LYS A 3 -3.10 18.79 -6.50
CA LYS A 3 -2.62 17.76 -7.43
C LYS A 3 -1.79 16.72 -6.70
N THR A 4 -2.02 15.44 -6.96
CA THR A 4 -1.14 14.35 -6.51
C THR A 4 -0.20 13.93 -7.65
N LEU A 5 1.09 13.80 -7.33
CA LEU A 5 2.15 13.37 -8.23
C LEU A 5 2.80 12.11 -7.68
N THR A 6 3.29 11.26 -8.57
CA THR A 6 4.23 10.17 -8.23
C THR A 6 5.65 10.72 -8.10
N GLY A 7 6.52 10.00 -7.39
CA GLY A 7 7.96 10.30 -7.31
C GLY A 7 8.63 10.59 -8.67
N PRO A 8 8.44 9.75 -9.72
CA PRO A 8 9.02 10.00 -11.04
C PRO A 8 8.47 11.25 -11.74
N GLN A 9 7.19 11.57 -11.57
CA GLN A 9 6.57 12.78 -12.13
C GLN A 9 7.13 14.04 -11.48
N PHE A 10 7.33 14.01 -10.15
CA PHE A 10 8.00 15.09 -9.44
C PHE A 10 9.46 15.20 -9.87
N SER A 11 10.21 14.09 -9.91
CA SER A 11 11.61 14.06 -10.33
C SER A 11 11.81 14.69 -11.71
N SER A 12 10.94 14.37 -12.67
CA SER A 12 10.97 14.96 -14.02
C SER A 12 10.82 16.49 -14.00
N THR A 13 10.09 17.04 -13.03
CA THR A 13 9.90 18.49 -12.87
C THR A 13 11.08 19.11 -12.11
N PHE A 14 11.48 18.51 -11.00
CA PHE A 14 12.60 18.98 -10.16
C PHE A 14 13.91 19.02 -10.94
N CYS A 15 14.23 17.97 -11.69
CA CYS A 15 15.52 17.84 -12.39
C CYS A 15 15.73 18.87 -13.51
N LEU A 16 14.68 19.56 -13.97
CA LEU A 16 14.82 20.63 -14.97
C LEU A 16 15.50 21.88 -14.41
N ARG A 17 15.22 22.23 -13.15
CA ARG A 17 15.72 23.44 -12.48
C ARG A 17 15.87 23.20 -10.97
N PRO A 18 16.75 22.28 -10.54
CA PRO A 18 16.91 21.94 -9.13
C PRO A 18 17.30 23.15 -8.27
N GLU A 19 18.00 24.13 -8.86
CA GLU A 19 18.47 25.34 -8.18
C GLU A 19 17.34 26.27 -7.72
N GLN A 20 16.11 26.05 -8.21
CA GLN A 20 14.93 26.81 -7.80
C GLN A 20 14.27 26.28 -6.53
N PHE A 21 14.80 25.20 -5.93
CA PHE A 21 14.15 24.51 -4.82
C PHE A 21 15.02 24.47 -3.56
N ALA A 22 14.50 25.04 -2.47
CA ALA A 22 14.97 24.74 -1.13
C ALA A 22 14.33 23.43 -0.65
N TRP A 23 15.03 22.74 0.26
CA TRP A 23 14.53 21.50 0.86
C TRP A 23 14.21 21.70 2.33
N PHE A 24 13.13 21.09 2.81
CA PHE A 24 12.77 21.04 4.21
C PHE A 24 12.67 19.59 4.67
N LEU A 25 13.55 19.19 5.59
CA LEU A 25 13.63 17.82 6.09
C LEU A 25 13.03 17.73 7.50
N GLY A 26 12.14 16.77 7.69
CA GLY A 26 11.67 16.36 9.01
C GLY A 26 12.23 15.00 9.42
N ALA A 27 11.81 14.51 10.59
CA ALA A 27 12.36 13.29 11.18
C ALA A 27 12.18 12.03 10.30
N GLY A 28 11.17 12.02 9.41
CA GLY A 28 10.97 10.95 8.45
C GLY A 28 12.06 10.83 7.39
N ALA A 29 12.81 11.91 7.11
CA ALA A 29 13.96 11.86 6.18
C ALA A 29 15.10 11.01 6.75
N SER A 30 15.27 11.00 8.08
CA SER A 30 16.29 10.25 8.80
C SER A 30 15.88 8.81 9.16
N ALA A 31 14.67 8.37 8.80
CA ALA A 31 14.14 7.06 9.19
C ALA A 31 14.97 5.89 8.63
N ALA A 32 15.32 5.94 7.34
CA ALA A 32 16.14 4.92 6.68
C ALA A 32 17.59 4.90 7.18
N ALA A 33 18.05 6.00 7.80
CA ALA A 33 19.36 6.10 8.43
C ALA A 33 19.40 5.41 9.82
N GLY A 34 18.29 4.85 10.29
CA GLY A 34 18.20 4.20 11.60
C GLY A 34 17.82 5.14 12.75
N ILE A 35 17.44 6.39 12.45
CA ILE A 35 16.97 7.35 13.45
C ILE A 35 15.45 7.21 13.59
N PRO A 36 14.91 7.05 14.82
CA PRO A 36 13.47 6.95 15.02
C PRO A 36 12.77 8.26 14.64
N THR A 37 11.66 8.13 13.92
CA THR A 37 10.75 9.26 13.64
C THR A 37 10.04 9.72 14.92
N GLY A 38 9.56 10.97 14.93
CA GLY A 38 8.74 11.49 16.04
C GLY A 38 7.51 10.61 16.35
N TYR A 39 6.86 10.03 15.33
CA TYR A 39 5.75 9.10 15.53
C TYR A 39 6.21 7.78 16.17
N SER A 40 7.33 7.21 15.73
CA SER A 40 7.88 6.01 16.37
C SER A 40 8.31 6.25 17.81
N MET A 41 8.78 7.46 18.13
CA MET A 41 9.09 7.86 19.52
C MET A 41 7.82 7.98 20.35
N ILE A 42 6.74 8.59 19.83
CA ILE A 42 5.42 8.62 20.51
C ILE A 42 4.95 7.21 20.84
N LEU A 43 5.02 6.28 19.87
CA LEU A 43 4.62 4.89 20.08
C LEU A 43 5.46 4.20 21.17
N ASP A 44 6.79 4.39 21.16
CA ASP A 44 7.68 3.82 22.19
C ASP A 44 7.38 4.42 23.58
N PHE A 45 7.17 5.74 23.67
CA PHE A 45 6.83 6.41 24.92
C PHE A 45 5.47 5.96 25.46
N LYS A 46 4.44 5.89 24.61
CA LYS A 46 3.13 5.35 24.97
C LYS A 46 3.23 3.91 25.44
N LYS A 47 3.97 3.05 24.73
CA LYS A 47 4.21 1.65 25.13
C LYS A 47 4.85 1.58 26.52
N ARG A 48 5.89 2.38 26.78
CA ARG A 48 6.56 2.42 28.09
C ARG A 48 5.62 2.86 29.19
N LEU A 49 4.85 3.92 28.95
CA LEU A 49 3.94 4.49 29.93
C LEU A 49 2.81 3.50 30.22
N PHE A 50 2.26 2.88 29.18
CA PHE A 50 1.26 1.82 29.29
C PHE A 50 1.79 0.66 30.15
N CYS A 51 2.99 0.16 29.87
CA CYS A 51 3.59 -0.93 30.64
C CYS A 51 3.82 -0.54 32.12
N GLN A 52 4.29 0.68 32.37
CA GLN A 52 4.48 1.20 33.73
C GLN A 52 3.15 1.27 34.51
N LEU A 53 2.08 1.78 33.88
CA LEU A 53 0.78 1.98 34.53
C LEU A 53 -0.04 0.68 34.65
N SER A 54 0.07 -0.22 33.68
CA SER A 54 -0.65 -1.51 33.67
C SER A 54 0.10 -2.64 34.36
N ARG A 55 1.38 -2.44 34.70
CA ARG A 55 2.31 -3.45 35.25
C ARG A 55 2.53 -4.66 34.31
N ILE A 56 2.30 -4.50 33.01
CA ILE A 56 2.60 -5.49 31.98
C ILE A 56 4.08 -5.35 31.58
N SER A 57 4.74 -6.46 31.29
CA SER A 57 6.15 -6.46 30.87
C SER A 57 6.32 -5.83 29.49
N LEU A 58 7.34 -5.00 29.31
CA LEU A 58 7.70 -4.39 28.00
C LEU A 58 7.96 -5.44 26.90
N ARG A 59 8.34 -6.67 27.27
CA ARG A 59 8.61 -7.78 26.34
C ARG A 59 7.33 -8.41 25.79
N GLU A 60 6.20 -8.21 26.45
CA GLU A 60 4.90 -8.80 26.07
C GLU A 60 4.10 -7.89 25.13
N VAL A 61 4.50 -6.63 25.01
CA VAL A 61 3.80 -5.61 24.21
C VAL A 61 4.58 -5.33 22.94
N ASP A 62 3.98 -5.57 21.78
CA ASP A 62 4.55 -5.16 20.49
C ASP A 62 3.91 -3.85 20.02
N ALA A 63 4.67 -2.76 19.97
CA ALA A 63 4.16 -1.46 19.52
C ALA A 63 3.88 -1.40 18.01
N ASN A 64 4.34 -2.39 17.24
CA ASN A 64 4.08 -2.48 15.79
C ASN A 64 2.83 -3.33 15.47
N ASP A 65 2.26 -4.03 16.46
CA ASP A 65 1.02 -4.80 16.29
C ASP A 65 -0.20 -3.87 16.41
N PRO A 66 -1.08 -3.79 15.39
CA PRO A 66 -2.30 -2.97 15.44
C PRO A 66 -3.21 -3.26 16.63
N LEU A 67 -3.26 -4.51 17.11
CA LEU A 67 -4.07 -4.87 18.29
C LEU A 67 -3.51 -4.24 19.56
N TRP A 68 -2.19 -4.23 19.72
CA TRP A 68 -1.53 -3.57 20.84
C TRP A 68 -1.65 -2.06 20.77
N GLN A 69 -1.51 -1.46 19.58
CA GLN A 69 -1.74 -0.03 19.37
C GLN A 69 -3.17 0.36 19.81
N GLN A 70 -4.19 -0.36 19.34
CA GLN A 70 -5.58 -0.13 19.75
C GLN A 70 -5.80 -0.26 21.26
N ARG A 71 -5.15 -1.23 21.92
CA ARG A 71 -5.25 -1.40 23.38
C ARG A 71 -4.58 -0.26 24.13
N ILE A 72 -3.41 0.19 23.68
CA ILE A 72 -2.68 1.31 24.26
C ILE A 72 -3.49 2.60 24.10
N ASP A 73 -4.02 2.87 22.90
CA ASP A 73 -4.82 4.06 22.63
C ASP A 73 -6.14 4.05 23.41
N LEU A 74 -6.81 2.90 23.52
CA LEU A 74 -8.01 2.76 24.35
C LEU A 74 -7.69 3.03 25.82
N PHE A 75 -6.57 2.52 26.33
CA PHE A 75 -6.13 2.74 27.71
C PHE A 75 -5.93 4.23 28.02
N PHE A 76 -5.32 4.99 27.10
CA PHE A 76 -5.12 6.44 27.27
C PHE A 76 -6.37 7.26 26.94
N SER A 77 -7.31 6.76 26.12
CA SER A 77 -8.57 7.47 25.81
C SER A 77 -9.47 7.68 27.03
N THR A 78 -9.35 6.82 28.04
CA THR A 78 -10.14 6.88 29.27
C THR A 78 -9.41 7.58 30.42
N ARG A 79 -8.23 8.16 30.15
CA ARG A 79 -7.39 8.80 31.17
C ARG A 79 -6.81 10.12 30.68
N SER A 80 -6.27 10.91 31.60
CA SER A 80 -5.81 12.28 31.34
C SER A 80 -4.28 12.45 31.32
N GLU A 81 -3.50 11.37 31.37
CA GLU A 81 -2.03 11.46 31.38
C GLU A 81 -1.46 11.92 30.03
N LEU A 82 -2.14 11.59 28.92
CA LEU A 82 -1.77 12.00 27.57
C LEU A 82 -2.93 12.73 26.88
N PRO A 83 -2.63 13.69 25.99
CA PRO A 83 -3.66 14.31 25.16
C PRO A 83 -4.23 13.29 24.17
N ALA A 84 -5.30 13.69 23.46
CA ALA A 84 -5.90 12.86 22.42
C ALA A 84 -4.86 12.50 21.33
N PRO A 85 -5.02 11.35 20.66
CA PRO A 85 -4.20 11.01 19.51
C PRO A 85 -4.18 12.16 18.49
N ASP A 86 -3.01 12.40 17.91
CA ASP A 86 -2.74 13.45 16.93
C ASP A 86 -2.72 14.90 17.47
N ASP A 87 -2.87 15.11 18.78
CA ASP A 87 -2.68 16.44 19.38
C ASP A 87 -1.24 16.96 19.12
N PRO A 88 -1.06 18.24 18.75
CA PRO A 88 0.27 18.82 18.51
C PRO A 88 1.25 18.69 19.69
N THR A 89 0.72 18.62 20.92
CA THR A 89 1.50 18.49 22.16
C THR A 89 1.79 17.04 22.55
N GLU A 90 1.19 16.06 21.87
CA GLU A 90 1.29 14.63 22.20
C GLU A 90 2.72 14.15 22.37
N TYR A 91 3.62 14.51 21.44
CA TYR A 91 5.04 14.18 21.53
C TYR A 91 5.68 14.72 22.81
N ALA A 92 5.52 16.01 23.08
CA ALA A 92 6.16 16.67 24.22
C ALA A 92 5.63 16.09 25.54
N ARG A 93 4.31 15.89 25.65
CA ARG A 93 3.66 15.34 26.85
C ARG A 93 4.04 13.88 27.10
N ALA A 94 4.08 13.05 26.05
CA ALA A 94 4.53 11.67 26.17
C ALA A 94 6.01 11.57 26.57
N PHE A 95 6.85 12.46 26.02
CA PHE A 95 8.27 12.49 26.34
C PHE A 95 8.51 12.92 27.79
N GLU A 96 7.83 13.97 28.26
CA GLU A 96 7.87 14.45 29.65
C GLU A 96 7.34 13.42 30.65
N ALA A 97 6.29 12.67 30.28
CA ALA A 97 5.72 11.64 31.15
C ALA A 97 6.69 10.49 31.42
N ILE A 98 7.50 10.09 30.43
CA ILE A 98 8.51 9.05 30.59
C ILE A 98 9.82 9.57 31.17
N TYR A 99 10.25 10.76 30.75
CA TYR A 99 11.53 11.38 31.11
C TYR A 99 11.27 12.79 31.67
N PRO A 100 11.02 12.92 32.98
CA PRO A 100 10.63 14.20 33.58
C PRO A 100 11.73 15.27 33.54
N THR A 101 13.01 14.86 33.53
CA THR A 101 14.13 15.80 33.53
C THR A 101 14.59 16.16 32.12
N ALA A 102 15.04 17.40 31.91
CA ALA A 102 15.61 17.82 30.61
C ALA A 102 16.89 17.05 30.26
N ALA A 103 17.68 16.64 31.27
CA ALA A 103 18.91 15.86 31.06
C ALA A 103 18.62 14.46 30.51
N ASP A 104 17.60 13.77 31.02
CA ASP A 104 17.21 12.44 30.52
C ASP A 104 16.68 12.52 29.09
N ARG A 105 15.87 13.55 28.79
CA ARG A 105 15.38 13.81 27.42
C ARG A 105 16.52 14.07 26.45
N ARG A 106 17.53 14.86 26.84
CA ARG A 106 18.74 15.08 26.04
C ARG A 106 19.48 13.77 25.77
N THR A 107 19.72 12.98 26.81
CA THR A 107 20.41 11.68 26.70
C THR A 107 19.64 10.72 25.77
N CYS A 108 18.31 10.70 25.86
CA CYS A 108 17.46 9.90 24.98
C CYS A 108 17.62 10.30 23.51
N ILE A 109 17.59 11.60 23.20
CA ILE A 109 17.78 12.10 21.82
C ILE A 109 19.20 11.82 21.33
N GLU A 110 20.22 12.10 22.14
CA GLU A 110 21.62 11.82 21.82
C GLU A 110 21.82 10.33 21.45
N GLN A 111 21.28 9.42 22.26
CA GLN A 111 21.33 7.99 21.97
C GLN A 111 20.57 7.61 20.69
N ALA A 112 19.50 8.31 20.35
CA ALA A 112 18.74 8.07 19.14
C ALA A 112 19.49 8.54 17.89
N VAL A 113 20.10 9.73 17.92
CA VAL A 113 20.79 10.32 16.77
C VAL A 113 22.16 9.69 16.51
N THR A 114 22.89 9.27 17.55
CA THR A 114 24.23 8.67 17.42
C THR A 114 24.22 7.32 16.70
N ARG A 115 23.04 6.67 16.60
CA ARG A 115 22.86 5.41 15.86
C ARG A 115 22.77 5.63 14.35
N GLY A 116 22.53 6.86 13.92
CA GLY A 116 22.27 7.19 12.53
C GLY A 116 23.52 7.14 11.66
N THR A 117 23.43 6.56 10.48
CA THR A 117 24.43 6.72 9.41
C THR A 117 23.76 7.24 8.15
N PRO A 118 24.42 8.11 7.34
CA PRO A 118 23.77 8.69 6.17
C PRO A 118 23.18 7.64 5.23
N SER A 119 21.85 7.70 5.03
CA SER A 119 21.15 6.81 4.10
C SER A 119 21.46 7.14 2.64
N PHE A 120 20.91 6.34 1.72
CA PHE A 120 21.00 6.61 0.29
C PHE A 120 20.52 8.02 -0.08
N ALA A 121 19.36 8.45 0.45
CA ALA A 121 18.84 9.79 0.19
C ALA A 121 19.73 10.91 0.71
N HIS A 122 20.35 10.74 1.88
CA HIS A 122 21.28 11.74 2.43
C HIS A 122 22.49 11.93 1.50
N ARG A 123 23.00 10.84 0.90
CA ARG A 123 24.12 10.90 -0.04
C ARG A 123 23.72 11.51 -1.37
N VAL A 124 22.51 11.24 -1.87
CA VAL A 124 21.97 11.92 -3.05
C VAL A 124 21.85 13.42 -2.78
N LEU A 125 21.23 13.81 -1.66
CA LEU A 125 21.08 15.21 -1.27
C LEU A 125 22.44 15.90 -1.12
N ALA A 126 23.41 15.25 -0.46
CA ALA A 126 24.78 15.73 -0.32
C ALA A 126 25.48 15.92 -1.67
N ALA A 127 25.30 14.99 -2.62
CA ALA A 127 25.87 15.15 -3.95
C ALA A 127 25.25 16.34 -4.70
N LEU A 128 23.96 16.61 -4.52
CA LEU A 128 23.29 17.80 -5.06
C LEU A 128 23.82 19.10 -4.42
N LEU A 129 24.12 19.09 -3.12
CA LEU A 129 24.74 20.22 -2.42
C LEU A 129 26.17 20.44 -2.89
N THR A 130 27.01 19.40 -2.88
CA THR A 130 28.40 19.43 -3.35
C THR A 130 28.50 19.95 -4.79
N THR A 131 27.57 19.58 -5.66
CA THR A 131 27.51 20.07 -7.05
C THR A 131 26.76 21.39 -7.23
N ARG A 132 26.37 22.05 -6.13
CA ARG A 132 25.61 23.32 -6.09
C ARG A 132 24.31 23.30 -6.92
N ARG A 133 23.69 22.14 -7.04
CA ARG A 133 22.40 21.94 -7.72
C ARG A 133 21.22 22.39 -6.87
N ILE A 134 21.35 22.34 -5.55
CA ILE A 134 20.35 22.88 -4.64
C ILE A 134 20.98 23.94 -3.72
N PRO A 135 20.28 25.07 -3.47
CA PRO A 135 20.81 26.21 -2.73
C PRO A 135 20.87 25.96 -1.22
N CYS A 136 19.80 25.45 -0.61
CA CYS A 136 19.76 25.29 0.84
C CYS A 136 18.81 24.20 1.32
N VAL A 137 19.09 23.75 2.54
CA VAL A 137 18.31 22.77 3.27
C VAL A 137 17.93 23.36 4.63
N PHE A 138 16.68 23.20 5.02
CA PHE A 138 16.16 23.47 6.35
C PHE A 138 15.80 22.16 7.01
N THR A 139 15.98 22.05 8.32
CA THR A 139 15.59 20.85 9.04
C THR A 139 15.17 21.13 10.46
N THR A 140 14.23 20.32 10.96
CA THR A 140 13.88 20.25 12.39
C THR A 140 14.64 19.14 13.11
N ASN A 141 15.47 18.38 12.40
CA ASN A 141 16.16 17.23 12.95
C ASN A 141 17.41 17.66 13.71
N PHE A 142 17.69 16.96 14.81
CA PHE A 142 18.87 17.20 15.64
C PHE A 142 20.11 16.46 15.13
N ASP A 143 19.94 15.43 14.29
CA ASP A 143 21.03 14.64 13.75
C ASP A 143 21.97 15.44 12.83
N GLN A 144 23.14 14.87 12.55
CA GLN A 144 24.18 15.47 11.71
C GLN A 144 24.33 14.75 10.36
N LEU A 145 23.26 14.09 9.88
CA LEU A 145 23.37 13.20 8.71
C LEU A 145 23.62 13.97 7.42
N VAL A 146 23.02 15.15 7.25
CA VAL A 146 23.22 16.00 6.07
C VAL A 146 24.65 16.56 6.06
N GLU A 147 25.14 17.02 7.22
CA GLU A 147 26.50 17.52 7.42
C GLU A 147 27.54 16.43 7.14
N THR A 148 27.33 15.24 7.71
CA THR A 148 28.21 14.08 7.53
C THR A 148 28.24 13.65 6.07
N ALA A 149 27.07 13.50 5.43
CA ALA A 149 26.98 13.12 4.03
C ALA A 149 27.68 14.14 3.10
N THR A 150 27.48 15.44 3.35
CA THR A 150 28.10 16.51 2.56
C THR A 150 29.62 16.56 2.75
N THR A 151 30.10 16.29 3.96
CA THR A 151 31.54 16.17 4.23
C THR A 151 32.15 15.01 3.45
N LEU A 152 31.47 13.87 3.40
CA LEU A 152 31.91 12.70 2.64
C LEU A 152 31.97 13.01 1.14
N THR A 153 30.96 13.66 0.56
CA THR A 153 30.94 14.01 -0.87
C THR A 153 31.98 15.10 -1.22
N ASP A 154 32.20 16.08 -0.34
CA ASP A 154 33.22 17.13 -0.53
C ASP A 154 34.65 16.55 -0.54
N GLN A 155 34.90 15.46 0.19
CA GLN A 155 36.20 14.78 0.17
C GLN A 155 36.49 14.05 -1.15
N LEU A 156 35.45 13.77 -1.95
CA LEU A 156 35.56 13.06 -3.23
C LEU A 156 35.77 13.97 -4.43
N VAL A 157 35.61 15.29 -4.26
CA VAL A 157 35.79 16.28 -5.33
C VAL A 157 37.05 17.14 -5.11
N PRO A 158 37.60 17.75 -6.18
CA PRO A 158 38.72 18.69 -6.07
C PRO A 158 38.42 19.82 -5.07
N ALA A 159 39.46 20.31 -4.37
CA ALA A 159 39.30 21.29 -3.29
C ALA A 159 38.61 22.61 -3.72
N ASN A 160 38.79 23.01 -4.99
CA ASN A 160 38.14 24.18 -5.60
C ASN A 160 36.67 23.95 -6.00
N GLU A 161 36.24 22.69 -6.08
CA GLU A 161 34.87 22.30 -6.45
C GLU A 161 33.98 21.96 -5.25
N ARG A 162 34.58 21.81 -4.06
CA ARG A 162 33.86 21.53 -2.81
C ARG A 162 32.74 22.54 -2.56
N ALA A 163 31.62 22.06 -2.03
CA ALA A 163 30.55 22.94 -1.58
C ALA A 163 31.00 23.78 -0.38
N ASN A 164 31.71 23.17 0.57
CA ASN A 164 31.99 23.74 1.89
C ASN A 164 30.71 24.29 2.52
N MET A 165 29.69 23.44 2.59
CA MET A 165 28.35 23.83 3.04
C MET A 165 28.41 24.54 4.40
N THR A 166 27.75 25.70 4.47
CA THR A 166 27.63 26.42 5.73
C THR A 166 26.50 25.84 6.57
N THR A 167 26.80 25.40 7.79
CA THR A 167 25.77 24.99 8.77
C THR A 167 25.48 26.14 9.75
N ALA A 168 24.21 26.42 9.96
CA ALA A 168 23.72 27.35 10.98
C ALA A 168 22.62 26.65 11.82
N ALA A 169 22.74 26.76 13.13
CA ALA A 169 21.75 26.26 14.08
C ALA A 169 21.15 27.44 14.87
N ILE A 170 20.22 27.14 15.77
CA ILE A 170 19.49 28.14 16.55
C ILE A 170 20.42 29.08 17.36
N ASP A 171 21.59 28.61 17.77
CA ASP A 171 22.60 29.39 18.49
C ASP A 171 23.36 30.40 17.58
N ASN A 172 23.13 30.37 16.26
CA ASN A 172 23.79 31.24 15.30
C ASN A 172 22.89 31.62 14.12
N ALA A 173 21.72 32.21 14.41
CA ALA A 173 20.79 32.66 13.37
C ALA A 173 21.40 33.73 12.45
N GLU A 174 22.31 34.57 12.96
CA GLU A 174 23.02 35.58 12.16
C GLU A 174 23.78 34.96 10.99
N ARG A 175 24.39 33.78 11.18
CA ARG A 175 25.07 33.06 10.10
C ARG A 175 24.10 32.65 9.00
N ALA A 176 22.90 32.19 9.35
CA ALA A 176 21.86 31.82 8.39
C ALA A 176 21.33 33.06 7.62
N GLU A 177 21.08 34.16 8.33
CA GLU A 177 20.68 35.45 7.74
C GLU A 177 21.73 35.98 6.77
N ARG A 178 23.02 35.90 7.14
CA ARG A 178 24.14 36.29 6.28
C ARG A 178 24.19 35.45 5.01
N CYS A 179 24.10 34.12 5.12
CA CYS A 179 24.13 33.24 3.95
C CYS A 179 22.98 33.56 2.99
N LEU A 180 21.78 33.81 3.52
CA LEU A 180 20.64 34.20 2.71
C LEU A 180 20.89 35.55 2.02
N ARG A 181 21.30 36.58 2.77
CA ARG A 181 21.52 37.93 2.24
C ARG A 181 22.62 37.98 1.17
N GLU A 182 23.72 37.26 1.39
CA GLU A 182 24.89 37.26 0.51
C GLU A 182 24.80 36.19 -0.60
N SER A 183 23.75 35.35 -0.60
CA SER A 183 23.61 34.23 -1.53
C SER A 183 24.78 33.25 -1.47
N SER A 184 25.25 32.98 -0.24
CA SER A 184 26.35 32.05 0.04
C SER A 184 25.81 30.62 0.09
N TRP A 185 25.80 29.95 -1.06
CA TRP A 185 25.29 28.59 -1.24
C TRP A 185 26.42 27.54 -1.36
N PRO A 186 26.19 26.30 -0.89
CA PRO A 186 24.99 25.84 -0.21
C PRO A 186 25.02 26.08 1.31
N PHE A 187 23.84 26.13 1.95
CA PHE A 187 23.75 26.16 3.41
C PHE A 187 22.69 25.22 3.99
N LEU A 188 22.90 24.79 5.23
CA LEU A 188 21.98 24.02 6.06
C LEU A 188 21.56 24.86 7.28
N ALA A 189 20.27 25.01 7.50
CA ALA A 189 19.70 25.68 8.67
C ALA A 189 18.89 24.71 9.54
N LYS A 190 19.32 24.53 10.81
CA LYS A 190 18.65 23.69 11.80
C LYS A 190 17.75 24.54 12.70
N LEU A 191 16.44 24.46 12.48
CA LEU A 191 15.45 25.35 13.12
C LEU A 191 15.37 25.17 14.63
N HIS A 192 15.43 23.92 15.10
CA HIS A 192 15.35 23.57 16.52
C HIS A 192 16.72 23.44 17.19
N GLY A 193 17.81 23.76 16.48
CA GLY A 193 19.18 23.60 16.97
C GLY A 193 19.79 22.22 16.75
N ASP A 194 20.92 21.98 17.41
CA ASP A 194 21.59 20.68 17.52
C ASP A 194 21.30 20.09 18.92
N PHE A 195 21.25 18.77 19.10
CA PHE A 195 21.08 18.19 20.45
C PHE A 195 22.25 18.55 21.40
N GLN A 196 23.41 18.91 20.82
CA GLN A 196 24.57 19.46 21.54
C GLN A 196 24.34 20.90 22.02
N SER A 197 23.37 21.63 21.44
CA SER A 197 22.99 22.95 21.90
C SER A 197 22.20 22.85 23.21
N VAL A 198 22.65 23.64 24.18
CA VAL A 198 22.15 23.64 25.54
C VAL A 198 20.72 24.18 25.51
N GLU A 199 19.74 23.26 25.52
CA GLU A 199 18.35 23.41 26.01
C GLU A 199 17.30 22.91 25.01
N LEU A 200 16.95 21.63 25.15
CA LEU A 200 15.67 21.10 24.72
C LEU A 200 14.55 21.80 25.53
N LYS A 201 14.13 22.97 25.03
CA LYS A 201 13.02 23.81 25.49
C LYS A 201 13.07 24.21 26.99
N ASN A 202 14.09 24.99 27.37
CA ASN A 202 14.06 25.80 28.60
C ASN A 202 14.36 27.28 28.27
N THR A 203 13.35 27.98 27.77
CA THR A 203 13.05 29.41 27.98
C THR A 203 14.15 30.34 28.54
N THR A 204 15.22 30.61 27.79
CA THR A 204 15.86 31.94 27.85
C THR A 204 15.22 32.83 26.78
N GLU A 205 15.07 34.13 27.04
CA GLU A 205 14.47 35.07 26.08
C GLU A 205 15.29 35.10 24.78
N GLU A 206 16.62 35.01 24.91
CA GLU A 206 17.55 34.95 23.78
C GLU A 206 17.26 33.79 22.82
N LEU A 207 17.00 32.57 23.32
CA LEU A 207 16.68 31.43 22.45
C LEU A 207 15.33 31.62 21.72
N ARG A 208 14.35 32.27 22.35
CA ARG A 208 13.08 32.61 21.68
C ARG A 208 13.28 33.63 20.58
N GLU A 209 14.14 34.62 20.80
CA GLU A 209 14.51 35.60 19.78
C GLU A 209 15.24 34.93 18.60
N GLN A 210 16.19 34.05 18.87
CA GLN A 210 16.93 33.32 17.84
C GLN A 210 16.04 32.37 17.03
N ASP A 211 15.10 31.69 17.69
CA ASP A 211 14.07 30.86 17.07
C ASP A 211 13.21 31.68 16.08
N VAL A 212 12.75 32.86 16.49
CA VAL A 212 12.03 33.80 15.62
C VAL A 212 12.89 34.23 14.43
N ARG A 213 14.18 34.54 14.65
CA ARG A 213 15.11 34.89 13.57
C ARG A 213 15.28 33.76 12.56
N MET A 214 15.48 32.52 13.04
CA MET A 214 15.64 31.37 12.17
C MET A 214 14.38 31.09 11.33
N ARG A 215 13.18 31.24 11.92
CA ARG A 215 11.91 31.17 11.17
C ARG A 215 11.78 32.27 10.13
N ARG A 216 12.26 33.49 10.40
CA ARG A 216 12.32 34.55 9.38
C ARG A 216 13.26 34.19 8.23
N VAL A 217 14.40 33.53 8.51
CA VAL A 217 15.28 33.02 7.44
C VAL A 217 14.55 32.00 6.57
N LEU A 218 13.80 31.06 7.17
CA LEU A 218 12.97 30.12 6.41
C LEU A 218 11.96 30.87 5.52
N GLY A 219 11.20 31.81 6.09
CA GLY A 219 10.21 32.57 5.34
C GLY A 219 10.83 33.37 4.18
N ALA A 220 11.98 34.02 4.41
CA ALA A 220 12.68 34.78 3.38
C ALA A 220 13.30 33.87 2.29
N ALA A 221 13.71 32.64 2.63
CA ALA A 221 14.12 31.65 1.64
C ALA A 221 12.93 31.20 0.78
N CYS A 222 11.75 31.04 1.37
CA CYS A 222 10.52 30.69 0.66
C CYS A 222 10.08 31.75 -0.36
N ALA A 223 10.46 33.02 -0.19
CA ALA A 223 10.23 34.05 -1.23
C ALA A 223 11.20 33.97 -2.42
N ARG A 224 12.27 33.18 -2.31
CA ARG A 224 13.31 33.03 -3.35
C ARG A 224 13.24 31.70 -4.09
N PHE A 225 12.74 30.66 -3.42
CA PHE A 225 12.76 29.29 -3.91
C PHE A 225 11.40 28.62 -3.71
N GLY A 226 11.08 27.65 -4.57
CA GLY A 226 10.10 26.63 -4.23
C GLY A 226 10.58 25.78 -3.05
N LEU A 227 9.67 25.05 -2.43
CA LEU A 227 9.97 24.23 -1.25
C LEU A 227 9.60 22.77 -1.48
N VAL A 228 10.57 21.88 -1.31
CA VAL A 228 10.37 20.43 -1.29
C VAL A 228 10.42 19.96 0.15
N VAL A 229 9.29 19.50 0.68
CA VAL A 229 9.15 19.09 2.08
C VAL A 229 9.15 17.57 2.16
N VAL A 230 10.10 16.98 2.89
CA VAL A 230 10.26 15.52 3.00
C VAL A 230 10.36 15.08 4.45
N GLY A 231 9.57 14.09 4.83
CA GLY A 231 9.65 13.48 6.16
C GLY A 231 9.19 14.38 7.31
N TYR A 232 8.60 15.53 6.99
CA TYR A 232 8.00 16.44 7.96
C TYR A 232 6.48 16.22 8.01
N SER A 233 5.93 16.09 9.22
CA SER A 233 4.51 15.77 9.43
C SER A 233 3.60 16.98 9.40
N GLY A 234 4.14 18.19 9.62
CA GLY A 234 3.33 19.41 9.78
C GLY A 234 2.74 19.60 11.18
N ARG A 235 3.26 18.90 12.20
CA ARG A 235 2.77 19.03 13.59
C ARG A 235 3.32 20.22 14.35
N ASP A 236 4.48 20.75 13.94
CA ASP A 236 5.08 21.89 14.64
C ASP A 236 4.36 23.17 14.19
N GLU A 237 3.48 23.67 15.07
CA GLU A 237 2.67 24.87 14.84
C GLU A 237 3.54 26.06 14.44
N SER A 238 4.72 26.19 15.04
CA SER A 238 5.59 27.33 14.83
C SER A 238 6.24 27.35 13.44
N VAL A 239 6.59 26.17 12.92
CA VAL A 239 7.08 26.00 11.55
C VAL A 239 5.94 26.19 10.55
N MET A 240 4.75 25.60 10.84
CA MET A 240 3.58 25.76 9.97
C MET A 240 3.11 27.21 9.89
N ALA A 241 3.18 27.95 11.00
CA ALA A 241 2.93 29.39 11.04
C ALA A 241 3.93 30.14 10.16
N ALA A 242 5.23 29.88 10.29
CA ALA A 242 6.25 30.52 9.46
C ALA A 242 6.07 30.25 7.94
N LEU A 243 5.70 29.02 7.57
CA LEU A 243 5.39 28.68 6.18
C LEU A 243 4.12 29.37 5.68
N THR A 244 3.11 29.50 6.54
CA THR A 244 1.85 30.21 6.21
C THR A 244 2.09 31.71 6.07
N GLU A 245 2.85 32.31 6.98
CA GLU A 245 3.24 33.73 6.92
C GLU A 245 4.06 34.05 5.67
N ALA A 246 4.90 33.11 5.22
CA ALA A 246 5.67 33.27 3.98
C ALA A 246 4.77 33.46 2.74
N LEU A 247 3.52 32.95 2.75
CA LEU A 247 2.56 33.15 1.65
C LEU A 247 2.14 34.62 1.48
N ALA A 248 2.26 35.44 2.52
CA ALA A 248 1.95 36.86 2.44
C ALA A 248 3.04 37.68 1.70
N GLN A 249 4.20 37.08 1.44
CA GLN A 249 5.30 37.77 0.76
C GLN A 249 5.03 37.88 -0.76
N PRO A 250 5.49 38.96 -1.41
CA PRO A 250 5.44 39.06 -2.86
C PRO A 250 6.19 37.89 -3.52
N ASN A 251 5.57 37.22 -4.48
CA ASN A 251 6.16 36.09 -5.21
C ASN A 251 6.59 34.91 -4.30
N ALA A 252 5.79 34.60 -3.28
CA ALA A 252 6.04 33.47 -2.40
C ALA A 252 6.13 32.15 -3.18
N PHE A 253 7.12 31.31 -2.83
CA PHE A 253 7.36 29.98 -3.39
C PHE A 253 7.38 29.95 -4.93
N PRO A 254 8.31 30.63 -5.60
CA PRO A 254 8.32 30.75 -7.07
C PRO A 254 8.43 29.40 -7.80
N GLY A 255 9.00 28.37 -7.16
CA GLY A 255 9.04 27.00 -7.69
C GLY A 255 7.83 26.14 -7.31
N GLY A 256 6.94 26.63 -6.44
CA GLY A 256 5.83 25.88 -5.85
C GLY A 256 6.19 25.16 -4.54
N ILE A 257 5.19 24.53 -3.93
CA ILE A 257 5.33 23.71 -2.72
C ILE A 257 5.03 22.25 -3.08
N TYR A 258 6.01 21.38 -2.84
CA TYR A 258 5.90 19.94 -3.05
C TYR A 258 5.99 19.24 -1.71
N TRP A 259 4.88 18.68 -1.25
CA TRP A 259 4.82 17.97 0.02
C TRP A 259 4.92 16.46 -0.21
N VAL A 260 6.06 15.88 0.16
CA VAL A 260 6.32 14.45 -0.03
C VAL A 260 5.75 13.65 1.14
N THR A 261 4.92 12.66 0.83
CA THR A 261 4.29 11.78 1.83
C THR A 261 4.13 10.37 1.27
N ARG A 262 3.88 9.39 2.16
CA ARG A 262 3.63 7.99 1.78
C ARG A 262 2.30 7.81 1.05
N SER A 263 1.30 8.60 1.42
CA SER A 263 -0.04 8.59 0.84
C SER A 263 -0.65 9.97 1.00
N ALA A 264 -1.32 10.47 -0.03
CA ALA A 264 -2.06 11.73 0.03
C ALA A 264 -3.15 11.70 1.11
N SER A 265 -3.69 10.53 1.44
CA SER A 265 -4.69 10.36 2.50
C SER A 265 -4.11 10.50 3.92
N SER A 266 -2.78 10.54 4.07
CA SER A 266 -2.11 10.63 5.38
C SER A 266 -1.68 12.04 5.77
N VAL A 267 -1.96 13.03 4.91
CA VAL A 267 -1.62 14.43 5.14
C VAL A 267 -2.48 15.02 6.26
N LEU A 268 -1.86 15.71 7.22
CA LEU A 268 -2.59 16.33 8.34
C LEU A 268 -3.41 17.55 7.88
N PRO A 269 -4.52 17.87 8.57
CA PRO A 269 -5.38 19.01 8.20
C PRO A 269 -4.64 20.33 8.05
N ALA A 270 -3.70 20.64 8.94
CA ALA A 270 -2.89 21.87 8.88
C ALA A 270 -2.05 21.96 7.60
N VAL A 271 -1.57 20.83 7.08
CA VAL A 271 -0.81 20.78 5.83
C VAL A 271 -1.74 20.95 4.64
N SER A 272 -2.89 20.29 4.63
CA SER A 272 -3.90 20.48 3.59
C SER A 272 -4.35 21.95 3.52
N GLU A 273 -4.59 22.57 4.67
CA GLU A 273 -4.95 23.99 4.77
C GLU A 273 -3.85 24.91 4.22
N LEU A 274 -2.58 24.66 4.56
CA LEU A 274 -1.44 25.42 4.01
C LEU A 274 -1.39 25.30 2.48
N LEU A 275 -1.50 24.09 1.94
CA LEU A 275 -1.41 23.84 0.50
C LEU A 275 -2.61 24.43 -0.27
N GLU A 276 -3.80 24.44 0.34
CA GLU A 276 -5.00 25.09 -0.21
C GLU A 276 -4.86 26.62 -0.21
N LYS A 277 -4.41 27.21 0.91
CA LYS A 277 -4.13 28.65 1.00
C LYS A 277 -3.07 29.06 -0.04
N ALA A 278 -1.99 28.30 -0.17
CA ALA A 278 -0.96 28.56 -1.16
C ALA A 278 -1.51 28.50 -2.59
N ALA A 279 -2.34 27.50 -2.91
CA ALA A 279 -2.99 27.41 -4.21
C ALA A 279 -3.91 28.61 -4.50
N GLN A 280 -4.65 29.09 -3.50
CA GLN A 280 -5.50 30.28 -3.61
C GLN A 280 -4.68 31.56 -3.85
N SER A 281 -3.46 31.63 -3.31
CA SER A 281 -2.49 32.70 -3.56
C SER A 281 -1.74 32.56 -4.90
N GLY A 282 -2.10 31.59 -5.75
CA GLY A 282 -1.48 31.38 -7.06
C GLY A 282 -0.17 30.59 -7.03
N VAL A 283 0.21 30.03 -5.88
CA VAL A 283 1.38 29.17 -5.74
C VAL A 283 1.06 27.78 -6.27
N THR A 284 1.95 27.21 -7.07
CA THR A 284 1.80 25.80 -7.50
C THR A 284 1.97 24.89 -6.29
N THR A 285 0.98 24.05 -6.01
CA THR A 285 1.08 23.06 -4.92
C THR A 285 0.83 21.65 -5.41
N ALA A 286 1.58 20.70 -4.88
CA ALA A 286 1.39 19.28 -5.15
C ALA A 286 1.75 18.42 -3.95
N ILE A 287 0.99 17.33 -3.78
CA ILE A 287 1.37 16.22 -2.91
C ILE A 287 2.15 15.23 -3.76
N VAL A 288 3.33 14.82 -3.31
CA VAL A 288 4.15 13.81 -3.98
C VAL A 288 4.07 12.52 -3.17
N GLU A 289 3.50 11.47 -3.76
CA GLU A 289 3.43 10.14 -3.16
C GLU A 289 4.76 9.40 -3.40
N SER A 290 5.51 9.22 -2.32
CA SER A 290 6.73 8.41 -2.25
C SER A 290 6.79 7.67 -0.91
N PRO A 291 6.90 6.33 -0.89
CA PRO A 291 6.96 5.53 0.34
C PRO A 291 8.10 5.91 1.30
N THR A 292 9.27 6.29 0.78
CA THR A 292 10.42 6.72 1.58
C THR A 292 11.19 7.86 0.91
N PHE A 293 12.09 8.50 1.67
CA PHE A 293 13.01 9.48 1.10
C PHE A 293 14.04 8.81 0.17
N ASP A 294 14.49 7.60 0.50
CA ASP A 294 15.42 6.82 -0.34
C ASP A 294 14.82 6.48 -1.71
N GLU A 295 13.52 6.17 -1.77
CA GLU A 295 12.82 5.95 -3.05
C GLU A 295 12.72 7.24 -3.88
N LEU A 296 12.32 8.36 -3.27
CA LEU A 296 12.30 9.66 -3.96
C LEU A 296 13.69 10.04 -4.48
N ALA A 297 14.73 9.81 -3.67
CA ALA A 297 16.10 10.05 -4.07
C ALA A 297 16.54 9.15 -5.23
N GLY A 298 15.99 7.94 -5.32
CA GLY A 298 16.15 7.03 -6.44
C GLY A 298 15.57 7.62 -7.73
N ASP A 299 14.35 8.13 -7.67
CA ASP A 299 13.74 8.80 -8.82
C ASP A 299 14.51 10.04 -9.25
N ILE A 300 15.06 10.80 -8.30
CA ILE A 300 15.87 12.01 -8.58
C ILE A 300 17.21 11.65 -9.21
N ILE A 301 17.90 10.63 -8.70
CA ILE A 301 19.23 10.26 -9.22
C ILE A 301 19.15 9.78 -10.67
N ASP A 302 18.04 9.12 -11.04
CA ASP A 302 17.81 8.66 -12.41
C ASP A 302 17.55 9.83 -13.39
N GLY A 303 17.09 10.97 -12.88
CA GLY A 303 16.78 12.17 -13.66
C GLY A 303 17.88 13.24 -13.71
N ILE A 304 18.95 13.11 -12.92
CA ILE A 304 20.00 14.13 -12.80
C ILE A 304 21.41 13.58 -13.11
N SER A 305 22.20 14.38 -13.82
CA SER A 305 23.60 14.04 -14.11
C SER A 305 24.52 14.50 -12.99
N LEU A 306 25.24 13.55 -12.39
CA LEU A 306 26.30 13.79 -11.40
C LEU A 306 27.69 13.41 -11.95
N PRO A 307 28.77 13.99 -11.40
CA PRO A 307 30.13 13.49 -11.63
C PRO A 307 30.25 11.99 -11.29
N PRO A 308 30.98 11.20 -12.09
CA PRO A 308 31.07 9.74 -11.90
C PRO A 308 31.48 9.31 -10.49
N VAL A 309 32.41 10.03 -9.86
CA VAL A 309 32.89 9.74 -8.50
C VAL A 309 31.76 9.87 -7.46
N LEU A 310 30.89 10.88 -7.60
CA LEU A 310 29.76 11.09 -6.70
C LEU A 310 28.64 10.09 -6.99
N LEU A 311 28.40 9.77 -8.26
CA LEU A 311 27.42 8.74 -8.63
C LEU A 311 27.81 7.37 -8.05
N GLN A 312 29.08 6.99 -8.17
CA GLN A 312 29.59 5.74 -7.58
C GLN A 312 29.40 5.72 -6.06
N HIS A 313 29.77 6.80 -5.37
CA HIS A 313 29.60 6.92 -3.91
C HIS A 313 28.13 6.81 -3.46
N VAL A 314 27.21 7.39 -4.22
CA VAL A 314 25.77 7.27 -3.99
C VAL A 314 25.32 5.82 -4.19
N GLN A 315 25.78 5.16 -5.26
CA GLN A 315 25.42 3.78 -5.58
C GLN A 315 25.91 2.76 -4.55
N GLU A 316 27.06 2.99 -3.91
CA GLU A 316 27.59 2.14 -2.83
C GLU A 316 26.63 2.02 -1.63
N SER A 317 25.76 3.00 -1.44
CA SER A 317 24.78 3.03 -0.34
C SER A 317 23.36 2.75 -0.78
N ARG A 318 23.15 2.40 -2.06
CA ARG A 318 21.84 1.99 -2.54
C ARG A 318 21.42 0.72 -1.80
N PRO A 319 20.31 0.72 -1.06
CA PRO A 319 19.87 -0.48 -0.36
C PRO A 319 19.70 -1.62 -1.36
N THR A 320 20.30 -2.79 -1.06
CA THR A 320 20.12 -4.00 -1.87
C THR A 320 18.62 -4.26 -1.99
N GLN A 321 18.10 -4.35 -3.21
CA GLN A 321 16.71 -4.72 -3.42
C GLN A 321 16.43 -6.04 -2.68
N ILE A 322 15.52 -5.98 -1.69
CA ILE A 322 15.18 -7.12 -0.82
C ILE A 322 14.40 -8.21 -1.58
N LEU A 323 14.04 -7.97 -2.85
CA LEU A 323 13.60 -8.99 -3.80
C LEU A 323 14.79 -9.85 -4.27
N ALA A 324 15.51 -10.46 -3.34
CA ALA A 324 16.28 -11.64 -3.64
C ALA A 324 15.28 -12.80 -3.72
N GLU A 325 15.17 -13.46 -4.88
CA GLU A 325 14.55 -14.78 -4.96
C GLU A 325 15.31 -15.68 -3.98
N LEU A 326 14.74 -15.95 -2.79
CA LEU A 326 15.33 -16.90 -1.87
C LEU A 326 15.28 -18.27 -2.57
N PRO A 327 16.43 -18.91 -2.87
CA PRO A 327 16.40 -20.23 -3.45
C PRO A 327 15.76 -21.16 -2.43
N LEU A 328 14.58 -21.67 -2.75
CA LEU A 328 13.89 -22.63 -1.88
C LEU A 328 14.79 -23.87 -1.72
N PRO A 329 14.94 -24.41 -0.49
CA PRO A 329 15.75 -25.59 -0.27
C PRO A 329 15.28 -26.74 -1.18
N ALA A 330 16.21 -27.26 -1.98
CA ALA A 330 15.93 -28.28 -2.99
C ALA A 330 15.85 -29.71 -2.40
N ARG A 331 16.36 -29.92 -1.18
CA ARG A 331 16.38 -31.23 -0.51
C ARG A 331 15.34 -31.29 0.59
N GLU A 332 14.51 -32.33 0.55
CA GLU A 332 13.57 -32.67 1.62
C GLU A 332 14.35 -33.07 2.87
N GLN A 333 14.23 -32.31 3.96
CA GLN A 333 14.82 -32.71 5.24
C GLN A 333 13.97 -33.76 5.96
N ARG A 334 12.64 -33.74 5.77
CA ARG A 334 11.67 -34.68 6.34
C ARG A 334 10.43 -34.84 5.44
N SER A 335 9.76 -36.00 5.55
CA SER A 335 8.47 -36.26 4.90
C SER A 335 7.27 -35.66 5.65
N PHE A 336 7.40 -35.39 6.96
CA PHE A 336 6.36 -34.78 7.80
C PHE A 336 6.96 -33.90 8.91
N PRO A 337 6.22 -32.89 9.40
CA PRO A 337 4.86 -32.51 9.00
C PRO A 337 4.83 -31.58 7.78
N VAL A 338 3.89 -31.84 6.87
CA VAL A 338 3.57 -30.98 5.71
C VAL A 338 2.19 -30.36 5.89
N LEU A 339 2.04 -29.09 5.51
CA LEU A 339 0.78 -28.36 5.54
C LEU A 339 0.14 -28.43 4.16
N GLN A 340 -1.13 -28.82 4.11
CA GLN A 340 -1.92 -28.69 2.89
C GLN A 340 -2.30 -27.22 2.70
N CYS A 341 -1.99 -26.66 1.54
CA CYS A 341 -2.35 -25.29 1.19
C CYS A 341 -3.66 -25.27 0.40
N SER A 342 -4.45 -24.21 0.54
CA SER A 342 -5.66 -23.98 -0.26
C SER A 342 -5.32 -23.33 -1.61
N ALA A 343 -4.44 -23.97 -2.37
CA ALA A 343 -4.02 -23.49 -3.70
C ALA A 343 -3.94 -24.66 -4.69
N ILE A 344 -4.56 -24.48 -5.86
CA ILE A 344 -4.59 -25.49 -6.93
C ILE A 344 -3.66 -25.03 -8.06
N PRO A 345 -2.66 -25.83 -8.45
CA PRO A 345 -1.85 -25.53 -9.64
C PRO A 345 -2.71 -25.43 -10.91
N ILE A 346 -2.48 -24.38 -11.69
CA ILE A 346 -2.99 -24.23 -13.04
C ILE A 346 -1.91 -24.75 -13.99
N LEU A 347 -2.17 -25.93 -14.56
CA LEU A 347 -1.24 -26.65 -15.43
C LEU A 347 -1.19 -26.04 -16.84
N SER A 348 -2.32 -25.50 -17.31
CA SER A 348 -2.38 -24.73 -18.54
C SER A 348 -3.52 -23.72 -18.49
N MET A 349 -3.34 -22.61 -19.20
CA MET A 349 -4.32 -21.53 -19.33
C MET A 349 -4.30 -20.98 -20.76
N PRO A 350 -5.34 -20.24 -21.19
CA PRO A 350 -5.40 -19.66 -22.52
C PRO A 350 -4.25 -18.67 -22.74
N LYS A 351 -3.57 -18.79 -23.87
CA LYS A 351 -2.51 -17.87 -24.29
C LYS A 351 -3.00 -16.77 -25.23
N GLN A 352 -4.17 -16.95 -25.81
CA GLN A 352 -4.75 -16.05 -26.80
C GLN A 352 -6.24 -15.87 -26.55
N ALA A 353 -6.74 -14.67 -26.80
CA ALA A 353 -8.16 -14.33 -26.84
C ALA A 353 -8.55 -13.84 -28.25
N ARG A 354 -9.86 -13.78 -28.53
CA ARG A 354 -10.37 -13.18 -29.77
C ARG A 354 -10.16 -11.67 -29.72
N ARG A 355 -9.64 -11.09 -30.80
CA ARG A 355 -9.44 -9.65 -30.93
C ARG A 355 -10.60 -9.02 -31.71
N ILE A 356 -11.19 -7.97 -31.14
CA ILE A 356 -12.25 -7.20 -31.77
C ILE A 356 -11.81 -5.73 -31.81
N GLU A 357 -11.67 -5.16 -33.00
CA GLU A 357 -11.41 -3.73 -33.18
C GLU A 357 -12.71 -2.94 -33.04
N ILE A 358 -12.64 -1.81 -32.34
CA ILE A 358 -13.76 -0.90 -32.12
C ILE A 358 -13.41 0.52 -32.57
N ASN A 359 -14.40 1.25 -33.06
CA ASN A 359 -14.20 2.63 -33.53
C ASN A 359 -14.12 3.63 -32.38
N THR A 360 -14.77 3.31 -31.26
CA THR A 360 -14.87 4.16 -30.07
C THR A 360 -14.21 3.47 -28.89
N VAL A 361 -13.27 4.14 -28.23
CA VAL A 361 -12.63 3.61 -27.01
C VAL A 361 -13.67 3.49 -25.89
N ILE A 362 -13.77 2.31 -25.29
CA ILE A 362 -14.68 2.04 -24.17
C ILE A 362 -13.94 1.39 -23.01
N THR A 363 -14.48 1.48 -21.79
CA THR A 363 -13.94 0.78 -20.63
C THR A 363 -14.37 -0.70 -20.61
N THR A 364 -13.64 -1.56 -19.87
CA THR A 364 -14.04 -2.95 -19.66
C THR A 364 -15.44 -3.08 -19.01
N VAL A 365 -15.80 -2.15 -18.13
CA VAL A 365 -17.15 -2.10 -17.53
C VAL A 365 -18.21 -1.90 -18.62
N ARG A 366 -18.01 -0.91 -19.49
CA ARG A 366 -18.92 -0.66 -20.60
C ARG A 366 -18.98 -1.83 -21.58
N ALA A 367 -17.85 -2.49 -21.85
CA ALA A 367 -17.82 -3.68 -22.70
C ALA A 367 -18.65 -4.84 -22.10
N ARG A 368 -18.60 -5.05 -20.78
CA ARG A 368 -19.43 -6.05 -20.08
C ARG A 368 -20.92 -5.72 -20.12
N GLU A 369 -21.28 -4.43 -20.01
CA GLU A 369 -22.68 -3.99 -20.16
C GLU A 369 -23.22 -4.33 -21.54
N LEU A 370 -22.47 -4.05 -22.61
CA LEU A 370 -22.87 -4.37 -23.99
C LEU A 370 -23.08 -5.88 -24.18
N VAL A 371 -22.20 -6.72 -23.63
CA VAL A 371 -22.36 -8.18 -23.65
C VAL A 371 -23.64 -8.62 -22.92
N ARG A 372 -23.91 -8.03 -21.75
CA ARG A 372 -25.12 -8.31 -20.96
C ARG A 372 -26.38 -7.91 -21.70
N ASP A 373 -26.40 -6.71 -22.28
CA ASP A 373 -27.55 -6.15 -23.00
C ASP A 373 -27.86 -6.98 -24.26
N ALA A 374 -26.81 -7.44 -24.96
CA ALA A 374 -26.92 -8.34 -26.10
C ALA A 374 -27.21 -9.81 -25.73
N LYS A 375 -27.32 -10.12 -24.42
CA LYS A 375 -27.49 -11.46 -23.86
C LYS A 375 -26.47 -12.46 -24.44
N ALA A 376 -25.26 -11.98 -24.73
CA ALA A 376 -24.18 -12.76 -25.28
C ALA A 376 -23.45 -13.52 -24.16
N ARG A 377 -22.99 -14.74 -24.45
CA ARG A 377 -22.18 -15.54 -23.53
C ARG A 377 -20.71 -15.29 -23.85
N ALA A 378 -20.18 -14.22 -23.27
CA ALA A 378 -18.79 -13.84 -23.47
C ALA A 378 -18.13 -13.31 -22.19
N VAL A 379 -16.81 -13.46 -22.12
CA VAL A 379 -15.94 -12.81 -21.13
C VAL A 379 -15.03 -11.84 -21.89
N VAL A 380 -14.98 -10.58 -21.46
CA VAL A 380 -14.39 -9.49 -22.26
C VAL A 380 -13.55 -8.53 -21.42
N ALA A 381 -12.49 -7.99 -22.02
CA ALA A 381 -11.66 -6.93 -21.49
C ALA A 381 -11.31 -5.92 -22.59
N SER A 382 -11.32 -4.63 -22.25
CA SER A 382 -11.00 -3.54 -23.19
C SER A 382 -9.53 -3.14 -23.09
N VAL A 383 -8.89 -2.95 -24.24
CA VAL A 383 -7.49 -2.54 -24.42
C VAL A 383 -7.44 -1.42 -25.46
N GLY A 384 -7.69 -0.18 -25.02
CA GLY A 384 -7.72 0.98 -25.92
C GLY A 384 -8.83 0.89 -26.98
N ARG A 385 -8.44 0.66 -28.24
CA ARG A 385 -9.36 0.48 -29.40
C ARG A 385 -9.59 -0.99 -29.77
N GLU A 386 -9.15 -1.91 -28.93
CA GLU A 386 -9.33 -3.33 -29.12
C GLU A 386 -10.06 -3.95 -27.91
N ILE A 387 -10.79 -5.04 -28.13
CA ILE A 387 -11.42 -5.84 -27.09
C ILE A 387 -10.87 -7.26 -27.21
N ALA A 388 -10.33 -7.75 -26.09
CA ALA A 388 -9.96 -9.15 -25.91
C ALA A 388 -11.18 -9.91 -25.38
N ALA A 389 -11.59 -10.98 -26.07
CA ALA A 389 -12.83 -11.68 -25.77
C ALA A 389 -12.72 -13.21 -25.86
N PHE A 390 -13.45 -13.89 -24.99
CA PHE A 390 -13.79 -15.31 -25.12
C PHE A 390 -15.29 -15.42 -25.36
N GLY A 391 -15.69 -16.12 -26.43
CA GLY A 391 -17.08 -16.21 -26.88
C GLY A 391 -17.18 -16.69 -28.32
N SER A 392 -18.41 -16.86 -28.81
CA SER A 392 -18.65 -17.11 -30.24
C SER A 392 -18.58 -15.81 -31.04
N ASP A 393 -18.03 -15.87 -32.24
CA ASP A 393 -17.86 -14.70 -33.09
C ASP A 393 -19.18 -13.99 -33.38
N ALA A 394 -20.24 -14.76 -33.63
CA ALA A 394 -21.57 -14.25 -33.92
C ALA A 394 -22.17 -13.45 -32.73
N GLU A 395 -21.99 -13.93 -31.50
CA GLU A 395 -22.49 -13.23 -30.31
C GLU A 395 -21.64 -11.99 -29.98
N LEU A 396 -20.32 -12.08 -30.18
CA LEU A 396 -19.39 -10.98 -29.98
C LEU A 396 -19.64 -9.83 -30.96
N LEU A 397 -19.81 -10.14 -32.26
CA LEU A 397 -20.16 -9.14 -33.27
C LEU A 397 -21.50 -8.46 -32.97
N ARG A 398 -22.51 -9.24 -32.51
CA ARG A 398 -23.80 -8.68 -32.11
C ARG A 398 -23.66 -7.75 -30.89
N ALA A 399 -22.85 -8.11 -29.90
CA ALA A 399 -22.64 -7.32 -28.69
C ALA A 399 -21.91 -6.00 -28.98
N PHE A 400 -20.92 -6.00 -29.87
CA PHE A 400 -20.08 -4.83 -30.14
C PHE A 400 -20.46 -4.04 -31.40
N ALA A 401 -21.52 -4.42 -32.12
CA ALA A 401 -22.06 -3.64 -33.23
C ALA A 401 -22.30 -2.15 -32.91
N PRO A 402 -22.82 -1.75 -31.71
CA PRO A 402 -23.05 -0.34 -31.38
C PRO A 402 -21.79 0.54 -31.34
N VAL A 403 -20.61 -0.07 -31.16
CA VAL A 403 -19.31 0.61 -31.11
C VAL A 403 -18.47 0.33 -32.37
N GLY A 404 -19.08 -0.25 -33.40
CA GLY A 404 -18.44 -0.58 -34.67
C GLY A 404 -17.51 -1.79 -34.62
N GLY A 405 -17.77 -2.75 -33.71
CA GLY A 405 -16.95 -3.93 -33.49
C GLY A 405 -16.72 -4.79 -34.74
N LYS A 406 -15.45 -5.13 -35.03
CA LYS A 406 -15.04 -6.04 -36.11
C LYS A 406 -14.03 -7.06 -35.59
N ILE A 407 -14.14 -8.31 -36.00
CA ILE A 407 -13.16 -9.35 -35.62
C ILE A 407 -11.86 -9.10 -36.38
N ALA A 408 -10.76 -9.01 -35.63
CA ALA A 408 -9.42 -8.70 -36.14
C ALA A 408 -8.41 -9.80 -35.80
N GLY A 409 -8.85 -11.06 -35.69
CA GLY A 409 -7.99 -12.20 -35.36
C GLY A 409 -7.90 -12.47 -33.86
N THR A 410 -6.68 -12.67 -33.34
CA THR A 410 -6.41 -12.99 -31.93
C THR A 410 -5.45 -11.99 -31.31
N ILE A 411 -5.47 -11.90 -29.98
CA ILE A 411 -4.54 -11.11 -29.17
C ILE A 411 -3.86 -12.04 -28.16
N ASP A 412 -2.55 -11.92 -28.02
CA ASP A 412 -1.77 -12.68 -27.05
C ASP A 412 -2.04 -12.18 -25.62
N LEU A 413 -2.03 -13.09 -24.65
CA LEU A 413 -2.30 -12.81 -23.25
C LEU A 413 -1.03 -12.96 -22.42
N HIS A 414 -0.57 -11.85 -21.83
CA HIS A 414 0.60 -11.78 -20.95
C HIS A 414 0.19 -11.42 -19.51
N PRO A 415 -0.41 -12.34 -18.73
CA PRO A 415 -0.96 -12.06 -17.41
C PRO A 415 0.07 -11.65 -16.34
N ASP A 416 1.36 -11.82 -16.62
CA ASP A 416 2.50 -11.41 -15.80
C ASP A 416 2.84 -9.91 -15.94
N THR A 417 2.62 -9.33 -17.12
CA THR A 417 2.87 -7.90 -17.39
C THR A 417 1.59 -7.08 -17.49
N ASP A 418 0.52 -7.69 -18.01
CA ASP A 418 -0.67 -7.00 -18.46
C ASP A 418 -1.83 -7.24 -17.48
N SER A 419 -2.14 -6.21 -16.68
CA SER A 419 -3.22 -6.27 -15.69
C SER A 419 -4.60 -6.54 -16.30
N TRP A 420 -4.85 -6.06 -17.53
CA TRP A 420 -6.09 -6.34 -18.26
C TRP A 420 -6.21 -7.81 -18.66
N ALA A 421 -5.10 -8.45 -19.05
CA ALA A 421 -5.07 -9.85 -19.44
C ALA A 421 -5.26 -10.75 -18.22
N LEU A 422 -4.61 -10.41 -17.10
CA LEU A 422 -4.82 -11.08 -15.82
C LEU A 422 -6.29 -10.99 -15.39
N GLY A 423 -6.90 -9.80 -15.47
CA GLY A 423 -8.31 -9.59 -15.15
C GLY A 423 -9.26 -10.41 -16.04
N LEU A 424 -9.02 -10.46 -17.35
CA LEU A 424 -9.78 -11.28 -18.30
C LEU A 424 -9.71 -12.76 -17.96
N LEU A 425 -8.51 -13.26 -17.70
CA LEU A 425 -8.24 -14.66 -17.36
C LEU A 425 -8.86 -15.05 -16.01
N TYR A 426 -8.87 -14.13 -15.06
CA TYR A 426 -9.44 -14.33 -13.73
C TYR A 426 -10.98 -14.39 -13.76
N ASP A 427 -11.64 -13.51 -14.53
CA ASP A 427 -13.08 -13.60 -14.81
C ASP A 427 -13.40 -14.94 -15.50
N ALA A 428 -12.64 -15.29 -16.54
CA ALA A 428 -12.85 -16.50 -17.32
C ALA A 428 -12.68 -17.78 -16.48
N LEU A 429 -11.66 -17.83 -15.62
CA LEU A 429 -11.43 -18.93 -14.69
C LEU A 429 -12.62 -19.09 -13.72
N THR A 430 -13.13 -17.99 -13.18
CA THR A 430 -14.29 -18.00 -12.27
C THR A 430 -15.53 -18.61 -12.93
N TRP A 431 -15.80 -18.21 -14.17
CA TRP A 431 -16.89 -18.78 -14.97
C TRP A 431 -16.64 -20.25 -15.30
N ALA A 432 -15.43 -20.61 -15.71
CA ALA A 432 -15.06 -21.98 -16.07
C ALA A 432 -15.21 -22.96 -14.89
N ILE A 433 -14.84 -22.52 -13.69
CA ILE A 433 -14.99 -23.30 -12.46
C ILE A 433 -16.46 -23.43 -12.05
N SER A 434 -17.29 -22.41 -12.28
CA SER A 434 -18.69 -22.46 -11.85
C SER A 434 -19.60 -23.24 -12.81
N ARG A 435 -19.22 -23.30 -14.10
CA ARG A 435 -20.07 -23.82 -15.17
C ARG A 435 -20.38 -25.31 -15.04
N GLY A 436 -21.63 -25.68 -15.33
CA GLY A 436 -22.10 -27.09 -15.31
C GLY A 436 -22.18 -27.71 -13.91
N ARG A 437 -21.91 -26.90 -12.88
CA ARG A 437 -21.83 -27.29 -11.48
C ARG A 437 -22.87 -26.48 -10.67
N PRO A 438 -23.29 -26.98 -9.51
CA PRO A 438 -24.18 -26.24 -8.61
C PRO A 438 -23.41 -25.15 -7.84
N LEU A 439 -22.76 -24.27 -8.59
CA LEU A 439 -21.90 -23.18 -8.11
C LEU A 439 -22.32 -21.89 -8.82
N LEU A 440 -22.39 -20.80 -8.06
CA LEU A 440 -22.76 -19.48 -8.55
C LEU A 440 -21.54 -18.55 -8.48
N PRO A 441 -21.07 -18.01 -9.61
CA PRO A 441 -19.98 -17.05 -9.62
C PRO A 441 -20.47 -15.68 -9.14
N ARG A 442 -19.63 -14.99 -8.35
CA ARG A 442 -19.83 -13.61 -7.89
C ARG A 442 -18.57 -12.81 -8.22
N LEU A 443 -18.61 -12.08 -9.32
CA LEU A 443 -17.52 -11.22 -9.76
C LEU A 443 -17.58 -9.88 -9.01
N ARG A 444 -16.58 -9.60 -8.17
CA ARG A 444 -16.43 -8.31 -7.45
C ARG A 444 -15.11 -7.63 -7.83
N ARG A 445 -15.03 -6.31 -7.59
CA ARG A 445 -13.80 -5.50 -7.82
C ARG A 445 -12.62 -5.94 -6.94
N LYS A 446 -12.87 -6.45 -5.72
CA LYS A 446 -11.85 -6.90 -4.75
C LYS A 446 -11.82 -8.44 -4.59
N GLY A 447 -11.71 -9.14 -5.72
CA GLY A 447 -11.60 -10.59 -5.76
C GLY A 447 -12.94 -11.30 -6.01
N HIS A 448 -12.88 -12.44 -6.66
CA HIS A 448 -14.06 -13.20 -7.06
C HIS A 448 -14.41 -14.26 -6.02
N ALA A 449 -15.71 -14.55 -5.92
CA ALA A 449 -16.20 -15.61 -5.06
C ALA A 449 -17.05 -16.60 -5.86
N ILE A 450 -17.06 -17.84 -5.40
CA ILE A 450 -17.92 -18.90 -5.92
C ILE A 450 -18.70 -19.45 -4.73
N ILE A 451 -20.02 -19.36 -4.78
CA ILE A 451 -20.89 -19.84 -3.71
C ILE A 451 -21.66 -21.09 -4.17
N VAL A 452 -21.94 -22.01 -3.25
CA VAL A 452 -22.81 -23.16 -3.53
C VAL A 452 -24.21 -22.65 -3.85
N ALA A 453 -24.81 -23.14 -4.94
CA ALA A 453 -26.17 -22.79 -5.29
C ALA A 453 -27.15 -23.39 -4.26
N SER A 454 -27.90 -22.51 -3.58
CA SER A 454 -29.08 -22.92 -2.82
C SER A 454 -30.16 -23.42 -3.79
N GLY A 455 -30.93 -24.43 -3.38
CA GLY A 455 -32.02 -24.93 -4.21
C GLY A 455 -33.17 -23.94 -4.29
N LEU A 456 -33.84 -23.87 -5.44
CA LEU A 456 -35.06 -23.09 -5.59
C LEU A 456 -36.27 -23.94 -5.17
N PRO A 457 -37.32 -23.35 -4.58
CA PRO A 457 -38.56 -24.07 -4.24
C PRO A 457 -39.23 -24.76 -5.45
N THR A 458 -38.92 -24.29 -6.66
CA THR A 458 -39.44 -24.80 -7.94
C THR A 458 -38.56 -25.86 -8.59
N ASP A 459 -37.49 -26.33 -7.93
CA ASP A 459 -36.60 -27.36 -8.48
C ASP A 459 -37.29 -28.74 -8.55
N SER A 460 -37.22 -29.38 -9.72
CA SER A 460 -37.66 -30.78 -9.90
C SER A 460 -36.87 -31.75 -9.00
N PRO A 461 -37.47 -32.85 -8.50
CA PRO A 461 -36.79 -33.84 -7.65
C PRO A 461 -35.48 -34.38 -8.23
N GLU A 462 -35.43 -34.59 -9.55
CA GLU A 462 -34.23 -35.07 -10.27
C GLU A 462 -33.07 -34.07 -10.19
N ARG A 463 -33.33 -32.76 -10.37
CA ARG A 463 -32.31 -31.70 -10.23
C ARG A 463 -31.78 -31.61 -8.80
N VAL A 464 -32.64 -31.80 -7.81
CA VAL A 464 -32.23 -31.83 -6.40
C VAL A 464 -31.32 -33.04 -6.12
N ALA A 465 -31.66 -34.22 -6.66
CA ALA A 465 -30.85 -35.42 -6.53
C ALA A 465 -29.47 -35.25 -7.21
N ALA A 466 -29.44 -34.76 -8.46
CA ALA A 466 -28.21 -34.52 -9.20
C ALA A 466 -27.31 -33.46 -8.53
N ARG A 467 -27.90 -32.41 -7.93
CA ARG A 467 -27.16 -31.42 -7.13
C ARG A 467 -26.54 -32.07 -5.90
N LYS A 468 -27.31 -32.89 -5.17
CA LYS A 468 -26.83 -33.58 -3.97
C LYS A 468 -25.69 -34.55 -4.29
N GLU A 469 -25.75 -35.22 -5.43
CA GLU A 469 -24.70 -36.12 -5.92
C GLU A 469 -23.42 -35.34 -6.24
N LYS A 470 -23.50 -34.27 -7.04
CA LYS A 470 -22.35 -33.42 -7.40
C LYS A 470 -21.69 -32.75 -6.20
N LEU A 471 -22.44 -32.47 -5.14
CA LEU A 471 -21.94 -31.86 -3.90
C LEU A 471 -21.59 -32.89 -2.81
N SER A 472 -21.71 -34.19 -3.07
CA SER A 472 -21.57 -35.25 -2.05
C SER A 472 -20.25 -35.16 -1.27
N HIS A 473 -19.12 -35.02 -1.95
CA HIS A 473 -17.81 -34.86 -1.32
C HIS A 473 -17.70 -33.59 -0.47
N LEU A 474 -18.24 -32.47 -0.95
CA LEU A 474 -18.22 -31.21 -0.21
C LEU A 474 -19.12 -31.27 1.04
N ARG A 475 -20.28 -31.93 0.94
CA ARG A 475 -21.18 -32.18 2.07
C ARG A 475 -20.53 -33.06 3.14
N GLN A 476 -19.82 -34.11 2.72
CA GLN A 476 -19.07 -34.98 3.63
C GLN A 476 -17.93 -34.21 4.32
N ALA A 477 -17.28 -33.29 3.60
CA ALA A 477 -16.17 -32.49 4.12
C ALA A 477 -16.59 -31.51 5.24
N TYR A 478 -17.70 -30.78 5.04
CA TYR A 478 -18.17 -29.77 6.00
C TYR A 478 -18.85 -30.37 7.23
N SER A 479 -19.37 -31.61 7.14
CA SER A 479 -20.16 -32.27 8.20
C SER A 479 -21.41 -31.49 8.66
N THR A 480 -21.69 -30.33 8.04
CA THR A 480 -22.83 -29.43 8.27
C THR A 480 -23.50 -29.09 6.93
N PRO A 481 -24.74 -28.56 6.92
CA PRO A 481 -25.40 -28.14 5.69
C PRO A 481 -24.61 -27.06 4.94
N LEU A 482 -24.45 -27.22 3.63
CA LEU A 482 -23.76 -26.27 2.74
C LEU A 482 -24.58 -25.02 2.43
N SER A 483 -25.88 -25.06 2.68
CA SER A 483 -26.80 -23.95 2.50
C SER A 483 -27.96 -24.10 3.49
N GLY A 484 -28.55 -23.01 3.93
CA GLY A 484 -29.67 -23.02 4.87
C GLY A 484 -30.07 -21.61 5.27
N THR A 485 -30.72 -21.46 6.42
CA THR A 485 -31.03 -20.16 7.02
C THR A 485 -30.26 -19.97 8.32
N VAL A 486 -29.87 -18.73 8.61
CA VAL A 486 -29.22 -18.35 9.87
C VAL A 486 -30.26 -18.42 10.99
N GLU A 487 -29.96 -19.20 12.03
CA GLU A 487 -30.82 -19.35 13.21
C GLU A 487 -31.03 -18.00 13.90
N GLY A 488 -32.28 -17.71 14.29
CA GLY A 488 -32.67 -16.44 14.92
C GLY A 488 -32.90 -15.27 13.95
N TYR A 489 -32.32 -15.31 12.74
CA TYR A 489 -32.40 -14.19 11.79
C TYR A 489 -33.11 -14.51 10.47
N GLY A 490 -33.22 -15.79 10.09
CA GLY A 490 -33.94 -16.23 8.89
C GLY A 490 -33.24 -15.93 7.56
N TYR A 491 -32.06 -15.29 7.57
CA TYR A 491 -31.31 -14.97 6.36
C TYR A 491 -30.71 -16.21 5.70
N PRO A 492 -30.80 -16.38 4.36
CA PRO A 492 -30.22 -17.54 3.71
C PRO A 492 -28.70 -17.45 3.68
N PHE A 493 -28.03 -18.56 3.94
CA PHE A 493 -26.59 -18.71 3.84
C PHE A 493 -26.20 -19.79 2.84
N SER A 494 -25.01 -19.68 2.27
CA SER A 494 -24.38 -20.68 1.42
C SER A 494 -22.87 -20.71 1.64
N GLU A 495 -22.29 -21.89 1.72
CA GLU A 495 -20.83 -22.05 1.77
C GLU A 495 -20.24 -21.69 0.40
N GLY A 496 -19.03 -21.14 0.40
CA GLY A 496 -18.35 -20.73 -0.83
C GLY A 496 -16.84 -20.67 -0.66
N VAL A 497 -16.18 -20.27 -1.73
CA VAL A 497 -14.74 -19.97 -1.75
C VAL A 497 -14.51 -18.63 -2.41
N GLN A 498 -13.68 -17.80 -1.79
CA GLN A 498 -13.05 -16.68 -2.48
C GLN A 498 -11.89 -17.25 -3.28
N ILE A 499 -11.78 -16.95 -4.56
CA ILE A 499 -10.71 -17.47 -5.42
C ILE A 499 -9.77 -16.35 -5.81
N ARG A 500 -8.49 -16.63 -6.07
CA ARG A 500 -7.49 -15.70 -6.60
C ARG A 500 -6.59 -16.41 -7.60
N LEU A 501 -6.20 -15.68 -8.64
CA LEU A 501 -5.26 -16.14 -9.65
C LEU A 501 -3.90 -15.50 -9.38
N ASP A 502 -2.97 -16.27 -8.84
CA ASP A 502 -1.65 -15.77 -8.41
C ASP A 502 -0.52 -16.52 -9.13
N CYS A 503 0.59 -15.82 -9.41
CA CYS A 503 1.83 -16.41 -9.92
C CYS A 503 2.90 -16.45 -8.83
N VAL A 504 3.36 -17.64 -8.43
CA VAL A 504 4.39 -17.83 -7.40
C VAL A 504 5.34 -18.93 -7.86
N ALA A 505 6.65 -18.65 -7.79
CA ALA A 505 7.73 -19.55 -8.23
C ALA A 505 7.55 -20.01 -9.70
N ASN A 506 7.27 -19.05 -10.59
CA ASN A 506 7.02 -19.28 -12.03
C ASN A 506 5.92 -20.31 -12.32
N ARG A 507 4.92 -20.38 -11.44
CA ARG A 507 3.75 -21.26 -11.58
C ARG A 507 2.49 -20.48 -11.27
N TRP A 508 1.44 -20.75 -12.02
CA TRP A 508 0.12 -20.19 -11.80
C TRP A 508 -0.68 -21.04 -10.83
N TRP A 509 -1.37 -20.37 -9.90
CA TRP A 509 -2.14 -20.99 -8.84
C TRP A 509 -3.54 -20.38 -8.80
N CYS A 510 -4.54 -21.24 -8.70
CA CYS A 510 -5.87 -20.87 -8.22
C CYS A 510 -5.87 -21.02 -6.69
N ALA A 511 -5.48 -19.95 -5.99
CA ALA A 511 -5.62 -19.88 -4.54
C ALA A 511 -7.11 -19.73 -4.18
N PHE A 512 -7.55 -20.38 -3.11
CA PHE A 512 -8.93 -20.28 -2.66
C PHE A 512 -9.04 -20.24 -1.14
N GLU A 513 -10.04 -19.51 -0.65
CA GLU A 513 -10.32 -19.33 0.77
C GLU A 513 -11.79 -19.67 1.06
N PRO A 514 -12.06 -20.80 1.73
CA PRO A 514 -13.42 -21.17 2.12
C PRO A 514 -14.06 -20.15 3.07
N PHE A 515 -15.30 -19.76 2.80
CA PHE A 515 -16.08 -18.83 3.63
C PHE A 515 -17.57 -19.17 3.60
N THR A 516 -18.37 -18.57 4.50
CA THR A 516 -19.83 -18.69 4.50
C THR A 516 -20.46 -17.38 4.05
N TYR A 517 -21.08 -17.38 2.87
CA TYR A 517 -21.87 -16.26 2.36
C TYR A 517 -23.24 -16.20 3.04
N VAL A 518 -23.68 -15.02 3.46
CA VAL A 518 -25.02 -14.77 4.00
C VAL A 518 -25.66 -13.65 3.18
N GLU A 519 -26.87 -13.87 2.69
CA GLU A 519 -27.61 -12.87 1.93
C GLU A 519 -28.38 -11.96 2.89
N LEU A 520 -27.97 -10.70 2.95
CA LEU A 520 -28.60 -9.65 3.75
C LEU A 520 -29.68 -8.93 2.94
N PRO A 521 -30.77 -8.44 3.58
CA PRO A 521 -31.77 -7.62 2.89
C PRO A 521 -31.14 -6.34 2.32
N ARG A 522 -31.35 -6.09 1.03
CA ARG A 522 -30.96 -4.82 0.40
C ARG A 522 -31.83 -3.70 0.97
N THR A 523 -31.21 -2.64 1.49
CA THR A 523 -31.94 -1.42 1.89
C THR A 523 -32.05 -0.53 0.66
N GLU A 524 -33.26 -0.18 0.22
CA GLU A 524 -33.46 0.76 -0.89
C GLU A 524 -32.89 2.14 -0.52
N ALA A 525 -31.78 2.52 -1.16
CA ALA A 525 -31.32 3.90 -1.18
C ALA A 525 -32.08 4.63 -2.30
N GLY A 526 -32.64 5.80 -1.97
CA GLY A 526 -33.54 6.57 -2.84
C GLY A 526 -32.98 6.94 -4.22
N ASP A 527 -33.92 7.15 -5.15
CA ASP A 527 -33.72 7.47 -6.56
C ASP A 527 -32.62 8.52 -6.80
N GLY A 528 -31.59 8.12 -7.56
CA GLY A 528 -30.55 9.02 -8.06
C GLY A 528 -29.17 8.39 -8.29
N ALA A 529 -28.91 7.18 -7.80
CA ALA A 529 -27.65 6.48 -8.06
C ALA A 529 -27.77 5.58 -9.31
N SER A 530 -26.99 5.91 -10.34
CA SER A 530 -26.68 5.02 -11.47
C SER A 530 -26.43 3.58 -11.00
N HIS A 531 -26.84 2.59 -11.80
CA HIS A 531 -26.69 1.15 -11.62
C HIS A 531 -25.24 0.66 -11.40
N ASP A 532 -24.58 1.13 -10.34
CA ASP A 532 -23.45 0.46 -9.70
C ASP A 532 -24.09 -0.39 -8.59
N GLU A 533 -23.97 -1.71 -8.70
CA GLU A 533 -24.30 -2.60 -7.58
C GLU A 533 -23.39 -2.24 -6.42
N GLY A 534 -23.90 -1.37 -5.55
CA GLY A 534 -23.22 -0.79 -4.43
C GLY A 534 -22.67 -1.84 -3.49
N ASP A 535 -21.40 -1.68 -3.17
CA ASP A 535 -20.94 -1.57 -1.78
C ASP A 535 -21.57 -2.56 -0.77
N ASP A 536 -21.34 -3.85 -0.98
CA ASP A 536 -21.12 -4.77 0.15
C ASP A 536 -19.72 -4.50 0.70
N ASN A 537 -19.52 -3.30 1.24
CA ASN A 537 -18.23 -2.81 1.68
C ASN A 537 -18.10 -3.05 3.18
N VAL A 538 -16.94 -3.56 3.56
CA VAL A 538 -16.32 -3.29 4.87
C VAL A 538 -15.89 -1.80 4.96
N ALA A 539 -16.44 -0.87 4.17
CA ALA A 539 -16.00 0.52 4.16
C ALA A 539 -17.05 1.58 3.73
N SER A 540 -18.34 1.35 3.95
CA SER A 540 -19.36 2.42 3.98
C SER A 540 -20.23 2.31 5.23
N PHE A 541 -19.60 2.26 6.40
CA PHE A 541 -20.33 2.21 7.67
C PHE A 541 -20.51 3.61 8.24
N VAL A 542 -21.69 4.18 8.01
CA VAL A 542 -22.44 4.68 9.18
C VAL A 542 -22.59 3.46 10.09
N ARG A 543 -22.02 3.51 11.31
CA ARG A 543 -21.99 2.42 12.29
C ARG A 543 -23.36 1.71 12.42
N ARG A 544 -23.53 0.60 11.72
CA ARG A 544 -24.48 -0.47 12.08
C ARG A 544 -23.69 -1.77 12.05
N ALA A 545 -23.49 -2.35 13.23
CA ALA A 545 -22.85 -3.65 13.38
C ALA A 545 -23.58 -4.67 12.50
N ASN A 546 -22.86 -5.42 11.67
CA ASN A 546 -23.44 -6.55 10.95
C ASN A 546 -23.86 -7.60 12.01
N PRO A 547 -25.16 -7.84 12.20
CA PRO A 547 -25.68 -8.60 13.34
C PRO A 547 -25.37 -10.10 13.27
N ILE A 548 -24.77 -10.56 12.17
CA ILE A 548 -24.49 -11.99 11.89
C ILE A 548 -22.99 -12.31 11.94
N MET A 549 -22.12 -11.30 12.14
CA MET A 549 -20.67 -11.51 12.14
C MET A 549 -20.22 -12.52 13.20
N ASP A 550 -20.83 -12.49 14.39
CA ASP A 550 -20.48 -13.40 15.47
C ASP A 550 -20.91 -14.84 15.14
N TRP A 551 -22.10 -15.03 14.55
CA TRP A 551 -22.54 -16.34 14.05
C TRP A 551 -21.60 -16.90 12.97
N GLN A 552 -21.17 -16.06 12.02
CA GLN A 552 -20.19 -16.47 11.02
C GLN A 552 -18.86 -16.87 11.68
N ARG A 553 -18.36 -16.09 12.65
CA ARG A 553 -17.12 -16.41 13.37
C ARG A 553 -17.23 -17.73 14.14
N GLU A 554 -18.32 -17.93 14.89
CA GLU A 554 -18.55 -19.15 15.68
C GLU A 554 -18.58 -20.42 14.80
N ARG A 555 -19.17 -20.32 13.61
CA ARG A 555 -19.23 -21.43 12.63
C ARG A 555 -17.85 -21.92 12.17
N TRP A 556 -16.83 -21.06 12.21
CA TRP A 556 -15.46 -21.38 11.79
C TRP A 556 -14.47 -21.53 12.96
N ALA A 557 -14.74 -20.93 14.13
CA ALA A 557 -13.83 -20.89 15.28
C ALA A 557 -13.41 -22.27 15.84
N GLY A 558 -14.25 -23.29 15.69
CA GLY A 558 -13.97 -24.64 16.19
C GLY A 558 -13.19 -25.57 15.26
N ARG A 559 -12.85 -25.15 14.03
CA ARG A 559 -12.25 -26.03 13.01
C ARG A 559 -10.74 -26.16 13.20
N ARG A 560 -10.24 -27.36 13.47
CA ARG A 560 -8.81 -27.66 13.58
C ARG A 560 -8.25 -28.13 12.23
N ASN A 561 -6.95 -28.42 12.17
CA ASN A 561 -6.25 -28.78 10.93
C ASN A 561 -6.90 -29.95 10.16
N LYS A 562 -7.46 -30.93 10.86
CA LYS A 562 -8.14 -32.09 10.24
C LYS A 562 -9.45 -31.69 9.55
N GLU A 563 -10.21 -30.75 10.12
CA GLU A 563 -11.41 -30.19 9.51
C GLU A 563 -11.04 -29.37 8.28
N TRP A 564 -10.04 -28.49 8.41
CA TRP A 564 -9.57 -27.66 7.31
C TRP A 564 -9.03 -28.48 6.13
N ALA A 565 -8.21 -29.50 6.37
CA ALA A 565 -7.70 -30.38 5.33
C ALA A 565 -8.85 -31.09 4.57
N ARG A 566 -9.89 -31.53 5.28
CA ARG A 566 -11.08 -32.14 4.66
C ARG A 566 -11.83 -31.14 3.76
N ILE A 567 -12.03 -29.90 4.24
CA ILE A 567 -12.71 -28.83 3.48
C ILE A 567 -11.92 -28.46 2.24
N ILE A 568 -10.61 -28.26 2.38
CA ILE A 568 -9.69 -27.95 1.28
C ILE A 568 -9.73 -29.08 0.25
N ALA A 569 -9.65 -30.34 0.68
CA ALA A 569 -9.75 -31.49 -0.21
C ALA A 569 -11.12 -31.59 -0.91
N GLY A 570 -12.21 -31.23 -0.22
CA GLY A 570 -13.56 -31.19 -0.79
C GLY A 570 -13.67 -30.19 -1.94
N TRP A 571 -13.16 -28.97 -1.74
CA TRP A 571 -13.10 -27.95 -2.79
C TRP A 571 -12.13 -28.32 -3.91
N ALA A 572 -10.96 -28.87 -3.58
CA ALA A 572 -9.97 -29.31 -4.56
C ALA A 572 -10.46 -30.41 -5.51
N LYS A 573 -11.43 -31.24 -5.08
CA LYS A 573 -12.10 -32.20 -5.96
C LYS A 573 -13.17 -31.54 -6.84
N LEU A 574 -13.81 -30.47 -6.37
CA LEU A 574 -14.92 -29.85 -7.05
C LEU A 574 -14.48 -28.82 -8.11
N LEU A 575 -13.48 -27.99 -7.80
CA LEU A 575 -13.07 -26.86 -8.64
C LEU A 575 -12.46 -27.29 -10.00
N PRO A 576 -11.56 -28.30 -10.08
CA PRO A 576 -11.01 -28.78 -11.37
C PRO A 576 -12.01 -29.54 -12.23
N GLY A 577 -13.07 -30.10 -11.64
CA GLY A 577 -14.05 -30.91 -12.34
C GLY A 577 -13.63 -32.34 -12.66
N SER A 578 -14.48 -33.03 -13.43
CA SER A 578 -14.39 -34.48 -13.67
C SER A 578 -13.56 -34.88 -14.92
N HIS A 579 -13.25 -33.94 -15.82
CA HIS A 579 -12.56 -34.20 -17.10
C HIS A 579 -11.06 -33.90 -17.02
N ASP A 580 -10.32 -34.66 -16.23
CA ASP A 580 -8.86 -34.50 -16.06
C ASP A 580 -8.43 -33.06 -15.69
N GLY A 581 -9.29 -32.38 -14.94
CA GLY A 581 -9.07 -31.00 -14.51
C GLY A 581 -9.34 -29.92 -15.57
N VAL A 582 -9.85 -30.28 -16.76
CA VAL A 582 -10.15 -29.32 -17.83
C VAL A 582 -11.49 -28.62 -17.58
N VAL A 583 -11.45 -27.29 -17.57
CA VAL A 583 -12.63 -26.42 -17.40
C VAL A 583 -12.68 -25.35 -18.48
N LYS A 584 -13.89 -25.04 -18.96
CA LYS A 584 -14.13 -24.08 -20.06
C LYS A 584 -15.12 -23.00 -19.63
N ALA A 585 -14.81 -21.73 -19.88
CA ALA A 585 -15.68 -20.62 -19.49
C ALA A 585 -17.00 -20.61 -20.29
N ILE A 586 -16.94 -20.81 -21.61
CA ILE A 586 -18.08 -20.68 -22.51
C ILE A 586 -18.64 -22.04 -22.94
N SER A 587 -17.82 -23.09 -22.99
CA SER A 587 -18.14 -24.42 -23.55
C SER A 587 -18.77 -24.30 -24.94
N LEU A 588 -18.05 -23.68 -25.87
CA LEU A 588 -18.46 -23.63 -27.27
C LEU A 588 -18.58 -25.07 -27.83
N ARG A 589 -19.70 -25.38 -28.48
CA ARG A 589 -19.88 -26.67 -29.19
C ARG A 589 -19.13 -26.59 -30.52
N GLU A 590 -18.59 -27.70 -31.01
CA GLU A 590 -17.84 -27.75 -32.28
C GLU A 590 -18.66 -27.23 -33.49
N ASP A 591 -19.97 -27.35 -33.39
CA ASP A 591 -21.00 -26.95 -34.34
C ASP A 591 -21.49 -25.49 -34.16
N SER A 592 -20.90 -24.71 -33.23
CA SER A 592 -21.29 -23.32 -32.92
C SER A 592 -20.71 -22.26 -33.87
N GLY A 593 -19.93 -22.67 -34.88
CA GLY A 593 -19.18 -21.76 -35.75
C GLY A 593 -17.86 -21.25 -35.13
N PRO A 594 -17.18 -20.28 -35.76
CA PRO A 594 -15.90 -19.77 -35.27
C PRO A 594 -16.05 -19.01 -33.95
N GLY A 595 -15.08 -19.17 -33.06
CA GLY A 595 -15.05 -18.55 -31.74
C GLY A 595 -13.83 -18.97 -30.95
N GLN A 596 -13.62 -18.34 -29.80
CA GLN A 596 -12.51 -18.63 -28.90
C GLN A 596 -13.04 -18.89 -27.50
N ASP A 597 -12.75 -20.07 -26.93
CA ASP A 597 -13.10 -20.40 -25.55
C ASP A 597 -11.88 -20.23 -24.64
N ALA A 598 -12.13 -19.99 -23.35
CA ALA A 598 -11.10 -19.99 -22.32
C ALA A 598 -11.04 -21.36 -21.66
N GLU A 599 -10.07 -22.18 -22.07
CA GLU A 599 -9.79 -23.49 -21.50
C GLU A 599 -8.66 -23.41 -20.46
N PHE A 600 -8.93 -23.90 -19.25
CA PHE A 600 -7.96 -24.05 -18.19
C PHE A 600 -7.82 -25.52 -17.81
N ARG A 601 -6.62 -25.95 -17.46
CA ARG A 601 -6.37 -27.27 -16.85
C ARG A 601 -5.87 -27.08 -15.43
N LEU A 602 -6.66 -27.51 -14.45
CA LEU A 602 -6.33 -27.42 -13.03
C LEU A 602 -5.88 -28.79 -12.52
N SER A 603 -4.91 -28.80 -11.61
CA SER A 603 -4.52 -30.04 -10.93
C SER A 603 -5.63 -30.50 -9.95
N PRO A 604 -5.91 -31.80 -9.84
CA PRO A 604 -6.79 -32.33 -8.79
C PRO A 604 -6.12 -32.35 -7.41
N VAL A 605 -4.82 -32.06 -7.34
CA VAL A 605 -4.01 -32.05 -6.12
C VAL A 605 -3.63 -30.60 -5.77
N THR A 606 -3.85 -30.21 -4.51
CA THR A 606 -3.47 -28.90 -3.98
C THR A 606 -1.98 -28.80 -3.71
N ALA A 607 -1.48 -27.58 -3.50
CA ALA A 607 -0.12 -27.36 -3.00
C ALA A 607 0.05 -27.93 -1.59
N TRP A 608 1.27 -28.36 -1.28
CA TRP A 608 1.70 -28.79 0.04
C TRP A 608 2.99 -28.07 0.41
N SER A 609 3.15 -27.71 1.67
CA SER A 609 4.40 -27.14 2.18
C SER A 609 5.52 -28.17 2.16
N ARG A 610 6.76 -27.68 2.19
CA ARG A 610 7.97 -28.49 2.30
C ARG A 610 8.71 -28.13 3.58
N PRO A 611 9.11 -29.09 4.43
CA PRO A 611 9.94 -28.79 5.60
C PRO A 611 11.31 -28.30 5.13
N SER A 612 11.69 -27.08 5.54
CA SER A 612 12.96 -26.46 5.16
C SER A 612 14.12 -26.81 6.09
N HIS A 613 13.82 -27.32 7.29
CA HIS A 613 14.80 -27.67 8.33
C HIS A 613 14.26 -28.76 9.28
N ASP A 614 15.17 -29.51 9.90
CA ASP A 614 14.88 -30.37 11.05
C ASP A 614 14.77 -29.52 12.33
N HIS A 615 13.78 -29.81 13.17
CA HIS A 615 13.56 -29.14 14.44
C HIS A 615 13.05 -30.17 15.46
N ASP A 616 13.59 -30.12 16.69
CA ASP A 616 13.30 -31.10 17.76
C ASP A 616 11.80 -31.26 18.06
N TYR A 617 11.01 -30.20 17.85
CA TYR A 617 9.53 -30.25 17.93
C TYR A 617 8.93 -31.36 17.06
N PHE A 618 9.47 -31.59 15.85
CA PHE A 618 9.02 -32.62 14.91
C PHE A 618 9.52 -34.02 15.25
N GLN A 619 10.44 -34.16 16.22
CA GLN A 619 10.92 -35.44 16.74
C GLN A 619 10.07 -36.01 17.88
N ARG A 620 9.06 -35.26 18.34
CA ARG A 620 8.16 -35.66 19.45
C ARG A 620 7.13 -36.74 19.06
N SER A 621 7.48 -37.65 18.16
CA SER A 621 6.64 -38.79 17.79
C SER A 621 7.04 -39.99 18.65
N GLY A 622 6.51 -40.07 19.87
CA GLY A 622 6.72 -41.22 20.75
C GLY A 622 6.62 -40.93 22.25
N ARG A 623 5.44 -40.56 22.75
CA ARG A 623 4.93 -40.94 24.08
C ARG A 623 3.42 -41.06 24.03
#